data_AF-A0A519S6R7-F1
#
_entry.id   AF-A0A519S6R7-F1
#
_cell.length_a   1.000
_cell.length_b   1.000
_cell.length_c   1.000
_cell.angle_alpha   90.00
_cell.angle_beta   90.00
_cell.angle_gamma   90.00
#
_symmetry.space_group_name_H-M   'P 1'
#
loop_
_entity.id
_entity.type
_entity.pdbx_description
1 polymer ?
#
loop_
_entity_poly.entity_id
_entity_poly.type
_entity_poly.pdbx_seq_one_letter_code
_entity_poly.pdbx_strand_id
1 'polypeptide(L)'
;MKRIILACLLLTSLFSFAQQKNKLLIDKPLFRDPVYDGAADPVVIWNKGEKKWFMFYTNRRANEKNLDGVSWVHGTRIGVAESKDGVKWKYRDTCDIQYRLTDYTHWAPEVIENKGIYHMYLTYVPGVFKDWRHPRYIVHLTSKNLINWKFESKLTLASDRCIDACVFKLPNNQGWRMYYNNEMAGKSIFYADSKDLYHWEDSGKRIVGDKGCEGPKVFYWKNTYWMIVDNWKGLGVYASTDLLNWKRQEKNILQEPGKGTDDGVMGGHCDVLVNNGKAYVYYFTHPGKTPENKGVDNYTTRRSSIQMAELKYNNGEISCDRDEPLYVKLTH
;
A
#
# COMPACT_ATOMS: atom_id res chain seq x y z
N MET A 1 -12.77 37.39 -58.18
CA MET A 1 -12.97 36.01 -57.67
C MET A 1 -11.73 35.58 -56.88
N LYS A 2 -11.70 35.81 -55.57
CA LYS A 2 -10.76 35.22 -54.60
C LYS A 2 -11.12 35.82 -53.23
N ARG A 3 -11.02 35.01 -52.18
CA ARG A 3 -11.17 35.32 -50.74
C ARG A 3 -12.53 34.99 -50.10
N ILE A 4 -12.89 33.70 -50.00
CA ILE A 4 -13.65 33.18 -48.85
C ILE A 4 -13.23 31.72 -48.59
N ILE A 5 -11.98 31.47 -48.17
CA ILE A 5 -11.58 30.18 -47.55
C ILE A 5 -10.49 30.49 -46.52
N LEU A 6 -10.84 31.09 -45.38
CA LEU A 6 -9.94 31.18 -44.23
C LEU A 6 -10.68 31.42 -42.91
N ALA A 7 -11.81 30.74 -42.68
CA ALA A 7 -12.58 30.89 -41.44
C ALA A 7 -12.87 29.57 -40.69
N CYS A 8 -12.48 28.41 -41.22
CA CYS A 8 -12.77 27.11 -40.59
C CYS A 8 -11.58 26.46 -39.85
N LEU A 9 -10.39 27.06 -39.84
CA LEU A 9 -9.20 26.48 -39.20
C LEU A 9 -8.85 27.08 -37.84
N LEU A 10 -9.60 28.08 -37.36
CA LEU A 10 -9.36 28.73 -36.05
C LEU A 10 -10.34 28.30 -34.95
N LEU A 11 -11.34 27.47 -35.27
CA LEU A 11 -12.33 26.97 -34.31
C LEU A 11 -12.03 25.58 -33.75
N THR A 12 -11.03 24.87 -34.28
CA THR A 12 -10.65 23.54 -33.80
C THR A 12 -9.58 23.56 -32.69
N SER A 13 -8.93 24.70 -32.42
CA SER A 13 -7.92 24.81 -31.36
C SER A 13 -8.50 25.12 -29.96
N LEU A 14 -9.75 25.58 -29.87
CA LEU A 14 -10.38 25.93 -28.59
C LEU A 14 -11.06 24.76 -27.88
N PHE A 15 -11.28 23.62 -28.56
CA PHE A 15 -11.89 22.44 -27.93
C PHE A 15 -10.89 21.53 -27.20
N SER A 16 -9.57 21.67 -27.44
CA SER A 16 -8.57 20.82 -26.78
C SER A 16 -8.13 21.32 -25.39
N PHE A 17 -8.48 22.56 -25.00
CA PHE A 17 -8.11 23.12 -23.69
C PHE A 17 -9.24 23.05 -22.63
N ALA A 18 -10.43 22.57 -22.99
CA ALA A 18 -11.57 22.51 -22.06
C ALA A 18 -11.62 21.23 -21.19
N GLN A 19 -10.74 20.24 -21.42
CA GLN A 19 -10.77 18.96 -20.68
C GLN A 19 -9.91 18.91 -19.41
N GLN A 20 -9.30 20.03 -19.00
CA GLN A 20 -8.35 20.07 -17.88
C GLN A 20 -8.93 20.55 -16.54
N LYS A 21 -10.25 20.73 -16.43
CA LYS A 21 -10.87 21.46 -15.30
C LYS A 21 -11.08 20.69 -13.98
N ASN A 22 -10.69 19.42 -13.84
CA ASN A 22 -11.08 18.62 -12.66
C ASN A 22 -9.96 17.78 -12.02
N LYS A 23 -8.69 18.11 -12.22
CA LYS A 23 -7.60 17.44 -11.49
C LYS A 23 -7.12 18.32 -10.35
N LEU A 24 -7.10 17.80 -9.13
CA LEU A 24 -6.64 18.52 -7.94
C LEU A 24 -5.18 18.17 -7.66
N LEU A 25 -4.41 19.16 -7.22
CA LEU A 25 -3.04 18.96 -6.74
C LEU A 25 -3.08 18.21 -5.41
N ILE A 26 -2.32 17.12 -5.30
CA ILE A 26 -2.18 16.37 -4.04
C ILE A 26 -1.41 17.20 -3.00
N ASP A 27 -1.72 16.98 -1.72
CA ASP A 27 -0.89 17.48 -0.64
C ASP A 27 0.40 16.66 -0.51
N LYS A 28 1.47 17.29 -0.04
CA LYS A 28 2.72 16.64 0.36
C LYS A 28 3.07 17.10 1.79
N PRO A 29 3.04 16.22 2.82
CA PRO A 29 2.62 14.82 2.75
C PRO A 29 1.14 14.67 2.36
N LEU A 30 0.76 13.51 1.81
CA LEU A 30 -0.62 13.20 1.48
C LEU A 30 -1.47 13.06 2.76
N PHE A 31 -0.93 12.42 3.79
CA PHE A 31 -1.62 12.19 5.04
C PHE A 31 -0.66 11.99 6.22
N ARG A 32 -1.03 12.54 7.38
CA ARG A 32 -0.42 12.24 8.69
C ARG A 32 -1.52 11.87 9.67
N ASP A 33 -1.25 10.84 10.47
CA ASP A 33 -2.17 10.42 11.52
C ASP A 33 -2.20 11.45 12.65
N PRO A 34 -3.35 12.08 12.96
CA PRO A 34 -3.40 13.11 14.00
C PRO A 34 -3.36 12.54 15.42
N VAL A 35 -3.49 11.22 15.60
CA VAL A 35 -3.57 10.58 16.91
C VAL A 35 -2.18 10.23 17.43
N TYR A 36 -1.45 9.39 16.69
CA TYR A 36 -0.15 8.88 17.08
C TYR A 36 1.01 9.30 16.16
N ASP A 37 0.70 9.92 15.01
CA ASP A 37 1.66 10.41 14.01
C ASP A 37 2.57 9.32 13.43
N GLY A 38 2.07 8.09 13.37
CA GLY A 38 2.78 6.92 12.87
C GLY A 38 2.04 6.17 11.77
N ALA A 39 1.52 6.88 10.76
CA ALA A 39 0.84 6.26 9.62
C ALA A 39 1.84 5.53 8.71
N ALA A 40 1.63 4.24 8.48
CA ALA A 40 2.49 3.40 7.64
C ALA A 40 1.67 2.32 6.90
N ASP A 41 2.30 1.66 5.92
CA ASP A 41 1.75 0.49 5.22
C ASP A 41 0.31 0.72 4.69
N PRO A 42 0.10 1.75 3.83
CA PRO A 42 -1.24 2.15 3.42
C PRO A 42 -1.87 1.13 2.48
N VAL A 43 -3.21 1.06 2.44
CA VAL A 43 -3.99 0.45 1.34
C VAL A 43 -5.22 1.31 1.05
N VAL A 44 -5.50 1.56 -0.24
CA VAL A 44 -6.55 2.46 -0.70
C VAL A 44 -7.65 1.69 -1.43
N ILE A 45 -8.91 1.89 -1.01
CA ILE A 45 -10.07 1.22 -1.61
C ILE A 45 -11.30 2.13 -1.63
N TRP A 46 -12.17 1.93 -2.62
CA TRP A 46 -13.46 2.62 -2.69
C TRP A 46 -14.51 1.97 -1.77
N ASN A 47 -15.06 2.77 -0.86
CA ASN A 47 -16.25 2.43 -0.11
C ASN A 47 -17.50 2.72 -0.97
N LYS A 48 -18.14 1.65 -1.47
CA LYS A 48 -19.33 1.73 -2.33
C LYS A 48 -20.55 2.30 -1.60
N GLY A 49 -20.71 1.93 -0.33
CA GLY A 49 -21.85 2.38 0.49
C GLY A 49 -21.79 3.87 0.81
N GLU A 50 -20.61 4.36 1.17
CA GLU A 50 -20.41 5.77 1.52
C GLU A 50 -20.03 6.67 0.36
N LYS A 51 -19.68 6.09 -0.78
CA LYS A 51 -19.16 6.81 -1.95
C LYS A 51 -17.96 7.69 -1.60
N LYS A 52 -16.98 7.08 -0.93
CA LYS A 52 -15.71 7.71 -0.53
C LYS A 52 -14.55 6.74 -0.72
N TRP A 53 -13.38 7.28 -0.99
CA TRP A 53 -12.13 6.55 -0.87
C TRP A 53 -11.77 6.40 0.60
N PHE A 54 -11.44 5.18 1.00
CA PHE A 54 -10.86 4.88 2.31
C PHE A 54 -9.40 4.50 2.11
N MET A 55 -8.56 4.96 3.03
CA MET A 55 -7.18 4.52 3.18
C MET A 55 -7.04 3.89 4.56
N PHE A 56 -6.69 2.61 4.57
CA PHE A 56 -6.28 1.93 5.79
C PHE A 56 -4.78 2.06 5.95
N TYR A 57 -4.30 2.13 7.18
CA TYR A 57 -2.88 2.20 7.47
C TYR A 57 -2.56 1.52 8.81
N THR A 58 -1.37 0.92 8.89
CA THR A 58 -0.76 0.59 10.17
C THR A 58 -0.60 1.88 10.96
N ASN A 59 -1.18 1.94 12.16
CA ASN A 59 -0.92 3.04 13.07
C ASN A 59 0.22 2.65 14.03
N ARG A 60 1.09 3.59 14.41
CA ARG A 60 2.24 3.35 15.30
C ARG A 60 2.29 4.51 16.30
N ARG A 61 2.57 4.20 17.57
CA ARG A 61 2.58 5.13 18.72
C ARG A 61 3.83 6.03 18.72
N ALA A 62 4.06 6.74 17.62
CA ALA A 62 5.30 7.49 17.41
C ALA A 62 5.48 8.66 18.38
N ASN A 63 4.39 9.31 18.79
CA ASN A 63 4.39 10.42 19.74
C ASN A 63 4.36 9.99 21.23
N GLU A 64 4.23 8.70 21.52
CA GLU A 64 4.25 8.21 22.90
C GLU A 64 5.67 8.23 23.49
N LYS A 65 5.75 8.67 24.74
CA LYS A 65 7.00 8.80 25.49
C LYS A 65 7.30 7.51 26.26
N ASN A 66 8.57 7.30 26.60
CA ASN A 66 9.02 6.22 27.48
C ASN A 66 8.69 4.80 26.97
N LEU A 67 8.59 4.63 25.66
CA LEU A 67 8.45 3.32 25.02
C LEU A 67 9.83 2.71 24.74
N ASP A 68 9.95 1.43 25.08
CA ASP A 68 11.17 0.64 25.02
C ASP A 68 11.26 -0.17 23.71
N GLY A 69 12.45 -0.20 23.11
CA GLY A 69 12.73 -0.88 21.85
C GLY A 69 11.67 -0.61 20.78
N VAL A 70 11.09 -1.67 20.22
CA VAL A 70 10.11 -1.56 19.12
C VAL A 70 8.67 -1.44 19.60
N SER A 71 8.41 -1.31 20.90
CA SER A 71 7.04 -1.28 21.43
C SER A 71 6.17 -0.17 20.87
N TRP A 72 6.76 0.92 20.35
CA TRP A 72 6.05 1.99 19.65
C TRP A 72 5.38 1.55 18.33
N VAL A 73 5.83 0.46 17.70
CA VAL A 73 5.14 -0.11 16.52
C VAL A 73 4.01 -1.06 16.89
N HIS A 74 3.77 -1.28 18.20
CA HIS A 74 2.79 -2.22 18.72
C HIS A 74 1.61 -1.52 19.42
N GLY A 75 0.54 -2.27 19.71
CA GLY A 75 -0.57 -1.83 20.58
C GLY A 75 -1.62 -0.98 19.88
N THR A 76 -1.66 -1.01 18.55
CA THR A 76 -2.52 -0.16 17.73
C THR A 76 -3.46 -0.97 16.85
N ARG A 77 -4.64 -0.38 16.60
CA ARG A 77 -5.58 -0.84 15.58
C ARG A 77 -5.23 -0.19 14.24
N ILE A 78 -5.74 -0.78 13.15
CA ILE A 78 -5.64 -0.18 11.82
C ILE A 78 -6.39 1.14 11.79
N GLY A 79 -5.71 2.22 11.39
CA GLY A 79 -6.30 3.53 11.20
C GLY A 79 -7.05 3.62 9.87
N VAL A 80 -8.02 4.52 9.79
CA VAL A 80 -8.83 4.79 8.60
C VAL A 80 -8.81 6.30 8.34
N ALA A 81 -8.35 6.68 7.16
CA ALA A 81 -8.57 7.99 6.59
C ALA A 81 -9.60 7.91 5.45
N GLU A 82 -10.37 8.97 5.26
CA GLU A 82 -11.36 9.04 4.18
C GLU A 82 -11.16 10.26 3.28
N SER A 83 -11.55 10.11 2.01
CA SER A 83 -11.50 11.17 1.02
C SER A 83 -12.70 11.07 0.06
N LYS A 84 -13.27 12.22 -0.32
CA LYS A 84 -14.34 12.27 -1.34
C LYS A 84 -13.77 12.27 -2.76
N ASP A 85 -12.56 12.78 -2.94
CA ASP A 85 -11.92 13.04 -4.24
C ASP A 85 -10.66 12.18 -4.47
N GLY A 86 -10.17 11.49 -3.43
CA GLY A 86 -8.93 10.73 -3.46
C GLY A 86 -7.67 11.58 -3.30
N VAL A 87 -7.83 12.88 -3.02
CA VAL A 87 -6.76 13.88 -3.00
C VAL A 87 -6.62 14.49 -1.62
N LYS A 88 -7.73 14.93 -1.02
CA LYS A 88 -7.75 15.46 0.34
C LYS A 88 -8.20 14.39 1.31
N TRP A 89 -7.32 14.04 2.23
CA TRP A 89 -7.54 12.98 3.20
C TRP A 89 -7.75 13.55 4.58
N LYS A 90 -8.71 12.98 5.31
CA LYS A 90 -8.93 13.30 6.72
C LYS A 90 -9.01 12.02 7.52
N TYR A 91 -8.50 12.08 8.75
CA TYR A 91 -8.69 11.01 9.71
C TYR A 91 -10.18 10.76 9.93
N ARG A 92 -10.54 9.48 10.02
CA ARG A 92 -11.89 9.04 10.32
C ARG A 92 -11.95 8.42 11.70
N ASP A 93 -11.33 7.25 11.85
CA ASP A 93 -11.28 6.47 13.08
C ASP A 93 -10.27 5.32 12.86
N THR A 94 -10.48 4.20 13.54
CA THR A 94 -9.78 2.94 13.44
C THR A 94 -10.79 1.83 13.18
N CYS A 95 -10.36 0.73 12.57
CA CYS A 95 -11.21 -0.43 12.34
C CYS A 95 -11.75 -1.01 13.66
N ASP A 96 -13.01 -1.43 13.65
CA ASP A 96 -13.58 -2.29 14.67
C ASP A 96 -13.42 -3.75 14.26
N ILE A 97 -12.39 -4.42 14.80
CA ILE A 97 -12.07 -5.82 14.50
C ILE A 97 -12.53 -6.70 15.67
N GLN A 98 -13.40 -7.67 15.37
CA GLN A 98 -14.00 -8.59 16.33
C GLN A 98 -13.09 -9.80 16.63
N TYR A 99 -11.80 -9.56 16.86
CA TYR A 99 -10.80 -10.56 17.26
C TYR A 99 -9.77 -9.89 18.17
N ARG A 100 -10.02 -9.96 19.48
CA ARG A 100 -9.32 -9.17 20.49
C ARG A 100 -8.77 -10.10 21.56
N LEU A 101 -7.45 -10.31 21.54
CA LEU A 101 -6.73 -10.91 22.67
C LEU A 101 -6.53 -9.86 23.78
N THR A 102 -5.96 -10.26 24.92
CA THR A 102 -5.62 -9.34 26.02
C THR A 102 -4.80 -8.15 25.52
N ASP A 103 -3.72 -8.44 24.80
CA ASP A 103 -2.89 -7.47 24.09
C ASP A 103 -2.76 -7.92 22.63
N TYR A 104 -2.80 -6.96 21.71
CA TYR A 104 -2.66 -7.25 20.28
C TYR A 104 -2.19 -6.02 19.49
N THR A 105 -1.65 -6.29 18.31
CA THR A 105 -1.24 -5.28 17.33
C THR A 105 -1.68 -5.71 15.94
N HIS A 106 -2.07 -4.73 15.12
CA HIS A 106 -2.39 -4.91 13.71
C HIS A 106 -1.40 -4.20 12.79
N TRP A 107 -0.91 -4.90 11.76
CA TRP A 107 0.01 -4.36 10.76
C TRP A 107 -0.44 -4.68 9.33
N ALA A 108 -0.06 -3.80 8.40
CA ALA A 108 -0.09 -4.00 6.95
C ALA A 108 -1.38 -4.68 6.44
N PRO A 109 -2.52 -3.97 6.48
CA PRO A 109 -3.77 -4.50 5.95
C PRO A 109 -3.71 -4.61 4.42
N GLU A 110 -4.16 -5.72 3.86
CA GLU A 110 -4.60 -5.81 2.46
C GLU A 110 -6.11 -5.90 2.42
N VAL A 111 -6.74 -5.05 1.61
CA VAL A 111 -8.21 -4.98 1.50
C VAL A 111 -8.65 -5.09 0.06
N ILE A 112 -9.55 -6.04 -0.22
CA ILE A 112 -10.17 -6.24 -1.54
C ILE A 112 -11.68 -6.34 -1.42
N GLU A 113 -12.39 -6.14 -2.53
CA GLU A 113 -13.83 -6.37 -2.62
C GLU A 113 -14.15 -7.50 -3.58
N ASN A 114 -15.10 -8.35 -3.19
CA ASN A 114 -15.62 -9.41 -4.03
C ASN A 114 -17.13 -9.59 -3.75
N LYS A 115 -17.95 -9.39 -4.79
CA LYS A 115 -19.41 -9.63 -4.76
C LYS A 115 -20.14 -8.95 -3.58
N GLY A 116 -19.80 -7.70 -3.30
CA GLY A 116 -20.41 -6.88 -2.25
C GLY A 116 -19.86 -7.10 -0.85
N ILE A 117 -18.86 -7.96 -0.69
CA ILE A 117 -18.16 -8.21 0.58
C ILE A 117 -16.72 -7.72 0.46
N TYR A 118 -16.29 -6.99 1.47
CA TYR A 118 -14.90 -6.61 1.64
C TYR A 118 -14.17 -7.67 2.43
N HIS A 119 -12.98 -8.06 1.98
CA HIS A 119 -12.08 -9.00 2.65
C HIS A 119 -10.82 -8.25 3.06
N MET A 120 -10.40 -8.43 4.31
CA MET A 120 -9.11 -7.95 4.79
C MET A 120 -8.25 -9.13 5.20
N TYR A 121 -6.99 -9.12 4.74
CA TYR A 121 -5.95 -10.02 5.20
C TYR A 121 -4.93 -9.19 5.96
N LEU A 122 -4.82 -9.48 7.26
CA LEU A 122 -4.18 -8.58 8.21
C LEU A 122 -3.12 -9.30 8.99
N THR A 123 -1.93 -8.71 9.09
CA THR A 123 -0.92 -9.19 10.02
C THR A 123 -1.36 -8.90 11.45
N TYR A 124 -1.54 -9.97 12.23
CA TYR A 124 -1.95 -9.94 13.62
C TYR A 124 -0.79 -10.38 14.51
N VAL A 125 -0.42 -9.52 15.46
CA VAL A 125 0.59 -9.81 16.48
C VAL A 125 -0.11 -9.97 17.82
N PRO A 126 0.01 -11.11 18.52
CA PRO A 126 -0.70 -11.39 19.76
C PRO A 126 0.01 -10.77 20.98
N GLY A 127 0.27 -9.46 20.91
CA GLY A 127 0.84 -8.72 22.04
C GLY A 127 1.45 -7.37 21.68
N VAL A 128 2.05 -6.77 22.71
CA VAL A 128 2.91 -5.59 22.63
C VAL A 128 4.30 -6.01 23.07
N PHE A 129 5.28 -5.89 22.18
CA PHE A 129 6.61 -6.44 22.39
C PHE A 129 7.70 -5.38 22.28
N LYS A 130 8.85 -5.65 22.89
CA LYS A 130 10.01 -4.75 22.92
C LYS A 130 11.06 -5.11 21.87
N ASP A 131 10.98 -6.31 21.31
CA ASP A 131 11.84 -6.80 20.24
C ASP A 131 11.04 -7.57 19.16
N TRP A 132 11.73 -8.10 18.15
CA TRP A 132 11.08 -8.73 17.00
C TRP A 132 10.87 -10.24 17.14
N ARG A 133 11.26 -10.90 18.23
CA ARG A 133 11.32 -12.38 18.35
C ARG A 133 10.02 -12.99 18.86
N HIS A 134 8.89 -12.53 18.35
CA HIS A 134 7.55 -12.95 18.81
C HIS A 134 6.67 -13.48 17.66
N PRO A 135 5.63 -14.27 17.93
CA PRO A 135 4.76 -14.78 16.88
C PRO A 135 3.99 -13.66 16.16
N ARG A 136 3.64 -13.89 14.90
CA ARG A 136 2.73 -13.04 14.12
C ARG A 136 2.19 -13.82 12.93
N TYR A 137 0.93 -13.62 12.60
CA TYR A 137 0.25 -14.43 11.60
C TYR A 137 -0.78 -13.60 10.85
N ILE A 138 -1.18 -14.07 9.67
CA ILE A 138 -2.22 -13.42 8.88
C ILE A 138 -3.59 -13.94 9.33
N VAL A 139 -4.52 -13.02 9.58
CA VAL A 139 -5.94 -13.33 9.81
C VAL A 139 -6.78 -12.86 8.63
N HIS A 140 -7.87 -13.59 8.37
CA HIS A 140 -8.91 -13.20 7.42
C HIS A 140 -10.08 -12.57 8.14
N LEU A 141 -10.47 -11.39 7.69
CA LEU A 141 -11.61 -10.63 8.17
C LEU A 141 -12.56 -10.30 7.01
N THR A 142 -13.85 -10.16 7.30
CA THR A 142 -14.86 -9.68 6.33
C THR A 142 -15.62 -8.46 6.84
N SER A 143 -16.05 -7.60 5.91
CA SER A 143 -16.86 -6.43 6.22
C SER A 143 -17.86 -6.11 5.11
N LYS A 144 -18.98 -5.48 5.47
CA LYS A 144 -19.95 -4.90 4.54
C LYS A 144 -19.80 -3.38 4.40
N ASN A 145 -19.07 -2.73 5.31
CA ASN A 145 -19.03 -1.26 5.40
C ASN A 145 -17.61 -0.69 5.54
N LEU A 146 -16.57 -1.53 5.51
CA LEU A 146 -15.16 -1.16 5.65
C LEU A 146 -14.78 -0.59 7.04
N ILE A 147 -15.67 -0.68 8.03
CA ILE A 147 -15.45 -0.18 9.40
C ILE A 147 -15.51 -1.32 10.42
N ASN A 148 -16.58 -2.13 10.35
CA ASN A 148 -16.79 -3.26 11.25
C ASN A 148 -16.34 -4.54 10.55
N TRP A 149 -15.42 -5.26 11.19
CA TRP A 149 -14.74 -6.41 10.63
C TRP A 149 -15.02 -7.65 11.47
N LYS A 150 -15.70 -8.61 10.84
CA LYS A 150 -15.92 -9.95 11.39
C LYS A 150 -14.67 -10.78 11.19
N PHE A 151 -14.25 -11.49 12.22
CA PHE A 151 -13.21 -12.50 12.10
C PHE A 151 -13.73 -13.76 11.43
N GLU A 152 -12.99 -14.26 10.43
CA GLU A 152 -13.31 -15.52 9.77
C GLU A 152 -12.33 -16.62 10.16
N SER A 153 -11.01 -16.38 10.00
CA SER A 153 -10.01 -17.40 10.25
C SER A 153 -8.61 -16.83 10.52
N LYS A 154 -7.77 -17.64 11.17
CA LYS A 154 -6.31 -17.50 11.13
C LYS A 154 -5.79 -18.38 9.99
N LEU A 155 -4.92 -17.86 9.13
CA LEU A 155 -4.39 -18.61 8.01
C LEU A 155 -3.28 -19.58 8.46
N THR A 156 -3.28 -20.77 7.86
CA THR A 156 -2.18 -21.74 7.97
C THR A 156 -1.28 -21.57 6.75
N LEU A 157 -0.17 -20.86 6.93
CA LEU A 157 0.82 -20.57 5.89
C LEU A 157 2.14 -21.28 6.20
N ALA A 158 3.19 -21.00 5.41
CA ALA A 158 4.48 -21.68 5.50
C ALA A 158 5.18 -21.57 6.87
N SER A 159 4.84 -20.61 7.73
CA SER A 159 5.37 -20.51 9.09
C SER A 159 4.45 -19.72 10.04
N ASP A 160 4.84 -19.63 11.31
CA ASP A 160 4.22 -18.81 12.36
C ASP A 160 4.74 -17.36 12.43
N ARG A 161 5.45 -16.94 11.38
CA ARG A 161 5.99 -15.60 11.18
C ARG A 161 5.80 -15.16 9.74
N CYS A 162 4.55 -15.24 9.28
CA CYS A 162 4.11 -14.73 8.00
C CYS A 162 3.39 -13.39 8.17
N ILE A 163 3.73 -12.42 7.32
CA ILE A 163 3.21 -11.04 7.37
C ILE A 163 2.90 -10.53 5.97
N ASP A 164 2.28 -9.35 5.92
CA ASP A 164 2.16 -8.49 4.74
C ASP A 164 1.52 -9.22 3.55
N ALA A 165 0.25 -9.57 3.69
CA ALA A 165 -0.50 -10.19 2.61
C ALA A 165 -0.72 -9.20 1.45
N CYS A 166 -0.79 -9.70 0.22
CA CYS A 166 -1.42 -9.03 -0.91
C CYS A 166 -2.22 -10.06 -1.70
N VAL A 167 -3.47 -9.75 -2.03
CA VAL A 167 -4.39 -10.68 -2.70
C VAL A 167 -4.73 -10.19 -4.09
N PHE A 168 -4.43 -11.04 -5.07
CA PHE A 168 -4.64 -10.76 -6.47
C PHE A 168 -5.61 -11.77 -7.08
N LYS A 169 -6.54 -11.29 -7.92
CA LYS A 169 -7.47 -12.16 -8.64
C LYS A 169 -6.76 -12.83 -9.81
N LEU A 170 -6.79 -14.16 -9.86
CA LEU A 170 -6.18 -14.90 -10.97
C LEU A 170 -7.01 -14.73 -12.26
N PRO A 171 -6.35 -14.72 -13.44
CA PRO A 171 -7.04 -14.66 -14.72
C PRO A 171 -7.96 -15.86 -14.94
N ASN A 172 -8.88 -15.75 -15.90
CA ASN A 172 -9.75 -16.85 -16.34
C ASN A 172 -10.59 -17.49 -15.22
N ASN A 173 -10.98 -16.69 -14.20
CA ASN A 173 -11.76 -17.14 -13.05
C ASN A 173 -11.12 -18.31 -12.27
N GLN A 174 -9.79 -18.41 -12.28
CA GLN A 174 -9.07 -19.48 -11.59
C GLN A 174 -9.07 -19.33 -10.06
N GLY A 175 -9.59 -18.22 -9.54
CA GLY A 175 -9.66 -17.91 -8.11
C GLY A 175 -8.78 -16.72 -7.78
N TRP A 176 -8.04 -16.85 -6.68
CA TRP A 176 -7.27 -15.80 -6.05
C TRP A 176 -5.92 -16.34 -5.62
N ARG A 177 -4.91 -15.48 -5.64
CA ARG A 177 -3.58 -15.76 -5.11
C ARG A 177 -3.24 -14.72 -4.06
N MET A 178 -2.83 -15.18 -2.89
CA MET A 178 -2.20 -14.36 -1.87
C MET A 178 -0.70 -14.48 -2.02
N TYR A 179 -0.02 -13.34 -2.05
CA TYR A 179 1.40 -13.22 -1.82
C TYR A 179 1.63 -12.76 -0.39
N TYR A 180 2.64 -13.29 0.27
CA TYR A 180 2.93 -12.91 1.65
C TYR A 180 4.42 -13.04 1.95
N ASN A 181 4.91 -12.29 2.92
CA ASN A 181 6.27 -12.42 3.40
C ASN A 181 6.41 -13.58 4.39
N ASN A 182 7.43 -14.41 4.22
CA ASN A 182 7.83 -15.41 5.20
C ASN A 182 9.15 -14.99 5.85
N GLU A 183 9.08 -14.49 7.08
CA GLU A 183 10.26 -13.99 7.79
C GLU A 183 11.28 -15.10 8.07
N MET A 184 10.80 -16.31 8.33
CA MET A 184 11.64 -17.48 8.66
C MET A 184 12.41 -18.02 7.44
N ALA A 185 11.99 -17.64 6.23
CA ALA A 185 12.64 -18.03 4.99
C ALA A 185 13.46 -16.88 4.38
N GLY A 186 14.15 -16.12 5.23
CA GLY A 186 15.01 -15.01 4.80
C GLY A 186 14.24 -13.80 4.30
N LYS A 187 13.06 -13.53 4.86
CA LYS A 187 12.22 -12.38 4.49
C LYS A 187 11.90 -12.39 2.99
N SER A 188 11.37 -13.50 2.51
CA SER A 188 11.09 -13.73 1.09
C SER A 188 9.59 -13.89 0.83
N ILE A 189 9.16 -13.70 -0.41
CA ILE A 189 7.74 -13.77 -0.79
C ILE A 189 7.38 -15.20 -1.18
N PHE A 190 6.31 -15.68 -0.57
CA PHE A 190 5.64 -16.95 -0.84
C PHE A 190 4.23 -16.68 -1.40
N TYR A 191 3.53 -17.74 -1.81
CA TYR A 191 2.12 -17.61 -2.18
C TYR A 191 1.23 -18.75 -1.69
N ALA A 192 -0.05 -18.45 -1.57
CA ALA A 192 -1.14 -19.39 -1.33
C ALA A 192 -2.26 -19.11 -2.35
N ASP A 193 -3.02 -20.13 -2.74
CA ASP A 193 -4.14 -20.00 -3.68
C ASP A 193 -5.47 -20.29 -3.01
N SER A 194 -6.54 -19.64 -3.46
CA SER A 194 -7.90 -19.82 -2.96
C SER A 194 -8.93 -19.72 -4.08
N LYS A 195 -9.99 -20.53 -4.01
CA LYS A 195 -11.13 -20.42 -4.94
C LYS A 195 -12.19 -19.44 -4.47
N ASP A 196 -12.27 -19.17 -3.17
CA ASP A 196 -13.41 -18.50 -2.55
C ASP A 196 -13.06 -17.34 -1.61
N LEU A 197 -11.77 -17.08 -1.36
CA LEU A 197 -11.26 -16.12 -0.36
C LEU A 197 -11.47 -16.52 1.10
N TYR A 198 -11.85 -17.77 1.40
CA TYR A 198 -12.00 -18.27 2.77
C TYR A 198 -11.03 -19.42 3.04
N HIS A 199 -10.87 -20.31 2.07
CA HIS A 199 -10.00 -21.48 2.16
C HIS A 199 -8.76 -21.25 1.31
N TRP A 200 -7.60 -21.27 1.96
CA TRP A 200 -6.30 -21.01 1.34
C TRP A 200 -5.45 -22.28 1.38
N GLU A 201 -4.90 -22.66 0.23
CA GLU A 201 -3.91 -23.71 0.09
C GLU A 201 -2.53 -23.07 -0.05
N ASP A 202 -1.69 -23.23 0.98
CA ASP A 202 -0.32 -22.73 0.93
C ASP A 202 0.52 -23.53 -0.06
N SER A 203 1.27 -22.84 -0.91
CA SER A 203 2.12 -23.52 -1.89
C SER A 203 3.42 -24.08 -1.29
N GLY A 204 3.85 -23.56 -0.13
CA GLY A 204 5.17 -23.78 0.45
C GLY A 204 6.33 -23.26 -0.41
N LYS A 205 6.05 -22.49 -1.47
CA LYS A 205 7.04 -22.08 -2.48
C LYS A 205 7.44 -20.61 -2.34
N ARG A 206 8.75 -20.38 -2.23
CA ARG A 206 9.36 -19.06 -2.40
C ARG A 206 9.36 -18.66 -3.87
N ILE A 207 8.85 -17.48 -4.19
CA ILE A 207 8.76 -16.94 -5.56
C ILE A 207 9.59 -15.67 -5.79
N VAL A 208 9.86 -14.90 -4.74
CA VAL A 208 10.79 -13.75 -4.75
C VAL A 208 11.65 -13.85 -3.50
N GLY A 209 12.97 -13.81 -3.67
CA GLY A 209 13.91 -13.94 -2.55
C GLY A 209 15.37 -13.74 -2.95
N ASP A 210 15.62 -13.04 -4.05
CA ASP A 210 16.96 -12.61 -4.46
C ASP A 210 17.55 -11.57 -3.47
N LYS A 211 16.67 -10.86 -2.76
CA LYS A 211 16.98 -9.96 -1.63
C LYS A 211 15.93 -10.15 -0.54
N GLY A 212 16.32 -9.88 0.71
CA GLY A 212 15.35 -9.74 1.81
C GLY A 212 14.37 -8.61 1.50
N CYS A 213 13.10 -8.83 1.80
CA CYS A 213 12.02 -7.91 1.50
C CYS A 213 10.82 -8.09 2.43
N GLU A 214 9.82 -7.22 2.29
CA GLU A 214 8.47 -7.36 2.84
C GLU A 214 7.46 -6.57 1.99
N GLY A 215 6.19 -6.50 2.42
CA GLY A 215 5.18 -5.71 1.72
C GLY A 215 4.98 -5.97 0.23
N PRO A 216 4.71 -7.22 -0.21
CA PRO A 216 4.39 -7.46 -1.61
C PRO A 216 3.12 -6.70 -1.98
N LYS A 217 3.15 -5.96 -3.09
CA LYS A 217 1.95 -5.42 -3.75
C LYS A 217 1.91 -5.83 -5.21
N VAL A 218 0.88 -6.61 -5.58
CA VAL A 218 0.68 -7.08 -6.95
C VAL A 218 -0.44 -6.33 -7.66
N PHE A 219 -0.17 -5.88 -8.88
CA PHE A 219 -1.13 -5.19 -9.72
C PHE A 219 -0.88 -5.46 -11.21
N TYR A 220 -1.92 -5.31 -12.03
CA TYR A 220 -1.81 -5.45 -13.48
C TYR A 220 -1.82 -4.07 -14.15
N TRP A 221 -0.79 -3.78 -14.93
CA TRP A 221 -0.66 -2.49 -15.61
C TRP A 221 0.24 -2.61 -16.84
N LYS A 222 -0.10 -1.91 -17.93
CA LYS A 222 0.65 -1.93 -19.20
C LYS A 222 0.90 -3.34 -19.74
N ASN A 223 -0.14 -4.19 -19.67
CA ASN A 223 -0.14 -5.58 -20.13
C ASN A 223 0.84 -6.52 -19.42
N THR A 224 1.22 -6.18 -18.19
CA THR A 224 2.18 -6.93 -17.38
C THR A 224 1.67 -7.01 -15.94
N TYR A 225 1.95 -8.12 -15.25
CA TYR A 225 1.78 -8.20 -13.80
C TYR A 225 3.03 -7.64 -13.13
N TRP A 226 2.84 -6.74 -12.19
CA TRP A 226 3.91 -6.13 -11.42
C TRP A 226 3.79 -6.53 -9.97
N MET A 227 4.94 -6.73 -9.32
CA MET A 227 5.05 -6.84 -7.87
C MET A 227 6.03 -5.78 -7.40
N ILE A 228 5.63 -5.01 -6.39
CA ILE A 228 6.53 -4.12 -5.66
C ILE A 228 6.73 -4.69 -4.26
N VAL A 229 7.94 -4.62 -3.73
CA VAL A 229 8.29 -5.05 -2.36
C VAL A 229 9.18 -3.99 -1.70
N ASP A 230 9.10 -3.88 -0.38
CA ASP A 230 10.05 -3.07 0.39
C ASP A 230 11.34 -3.87 0.61
N ASN A 231 12.48 -3.38 0.10
CA ASN A 231 13.79 -3.99 0.32
C ASN A 231 14.59 -3.30 1.45
N TRP A 232 13.98 -2.37 2.19
CA TRP A 232 14.63 -1.43 3.11
C TRP A 232 15.77 -0.64 2.44
N LYS A 233 15.64 -0.43 1.13
CA LYS A 233 16.56 0.32 0.27
C LYS A 233 15.77 0.86 -0.94
N GLY A 234 14.69 1.57 -0.65
CA GLY A 234 13.63 1.80 -1.62
C GLY A 234 12.89 0.50 -1.99
N LEU A 235 12.04 0.59 -3.01
CA LEU A 235 11.11 -0.48 -3.37
C LEU A 235 11.61 -1.25 -4.60
N GLY A 236 11.76 -2.56 -4.44
CA GLY A 236 12.10 -3.47 -5.52
C GLY A 236 10.89 -3.69 -6.44
N VAL A 237 11.12 -3.72 -7.74
CA VAL A 237 10.08 -3.92 -8.75
C VAL A 237 10.34 -5.22 -9.51
N TYR A 238 9.29 -6.01 -9.71
CA TYR A 238 9.34 -7.27 -10.42
C TYR A 238 8.22 -7.33 -11.46
N ALA A 239 8.50 -7.94 -12.60
CA ALA A 239 7.55 -8.17 -13.68
C ALA A 239 7.26 -9.68 -13.83
N SER A 240 6.02 -10.03 -14.15
CA SER A 240 5.62 -11.39 -14.46
C SER A 240 4.57 -11.43 -15.56
N THR A 241 4.54 -12.54 -16.29
CA THR A 241 3.49 -12.87 -17.27
C THR A 241 2.57 -14.00 -16.80
N ASP A 242 2.92 -14.70 -15.71
CA ASP A 242 2.24 -15.92 -15.25
C ASP A 242 1.93 -15.93 -13.74
N LEU A 243 2.24 -14.84 -13.03
CA LEU A 243 2.01 -14.67 -11.58
C LEU A 243 2.79 -15.68 -10.71
N LEU A 244 3.80 -16.36 -11.27
CA LEU A 244 4.64 -17.33 -10.57
C LEU A 244 6.12 -16.98 -10.70
N ASN A 245 6.53 -16.67 -11.92
CA ASN A 245 7.91 -16.34 -12.27
C ASN A 245 8.05 -14.82 -12.33
N TRP A 246 8.87 -14.27 -11.44
CA TRP A 246 9.05 -12.84 -11.26
C TRP A 246 10.46 -12.42 -11.67
N LYS A 247 10.54 -11.58 -12.70
CA LYS A 247 11.80 -10.99 -13.17
C LYS A 247 12.02 -9.66 -12.48
N ARG A 248 13.10 -9.56 -11.70
CA ARG A 248 13.50 -8.32 -11.05
C ARG A 248 13.93 -7.25 -12.05
N GLN A 249 13.44 -6.04 -11.85
CA GLN A 249 13.98 -4.82 -12.44
C GLN A 249 15.29 -4.44 -11.73
N GLU A 250 16.28 -3.96 -12.46
CA GLU A 250 17.59 -3.61 -11.89
C GLU A 250 17.48 -2.54 -10.80
N LYS A 251 16.80 -1.43 -11.11
CA LYS A 251 16.64 -0.26 -10.24
C LYS A 251 15.42 -0.38 -9.33
N ASN A 252 15.62 0.00 -8.08
CA ASN A 252 14.53 0.25 -7.13
C ASN A 252 13.92 1.63 -7.40
N ILE A 253 12.62 1.77 -7.14
CA ILE A 253 11.96 3.08 -7.09
C ILE A 253 12.02 3.61 -5.64
N LEU A 254 11.85 4.94 -5.47
CA LEU A 254 11.78 5.57 -4.14
C LEU A 254 13.00 5.33 -3.22
N GLN A 255 14.17 4.97 -3.80
CA GLN A 255 15.44 4.79 -3.08
C GLN A 255 16.09 6.15 -2.77
N GLU A 256 16.28 6.93 -3.84
CA GLU A 256 16.36 8.39 -3.91
C GLU A 256 15.62 9.23 -2.87
N PRO A 257 16.22 10.01 -1.93
CA PRO A 257 15.52 11.10 -1.24
C PRO A 257 14.84 12.08 -2.22
N GLY A 258 13.70 12.62 -1.84
CA GLY A 258 12.93 13.61 -2.59
C GLY A 258 13.07 14.98 -1.95
N LYS A 259 12.36 15.97 -2.50
CA LYS A 259 12.38 17.37 -2.04
C LYS A 259 11.08 17.79 -1.36
N GLY A 260 10.02 17.01 -1.48
CA GLY A 260 8.73 17.27 -0.84
C GLY A 260 8.80 17.24 0.69
N THR A 261 7.91 17.97 1.34
CA THR A 261 7.76 17.93 2.80
C THR A 261 7.51 16.49 3.25
N ASP A 262 8.29 16.06 4.25
CA ASP A 262 8.31 14.70 4.77
C ASP A 262 8.68 13.59 3.75
N ASP A 263 9.26 13.92 2.59
CA ASP A 263 9.64 12.96 1.53
C ASP A 263 11.16 12.92 1.27
N GLY A 264 11.95 13.48 2.19
CA GLY A 264 13.42 13.61 2.12
C GLY A 264 14.22 12.34 2.49
N VAL A 265 13.58 11.17 2.49
CA VAL A 265 14.19 9.87 2.85
C VAL A 265 13.63 8.77 1.95
N MET A 266 14.22 7.57 1.95
CA MET A 266 13.69 6.47 1.14
C MET A 266 12.22 6.15 1.49
N GLY A 267 11.44 5.74 0.49
CA GLY A 267 10.07 5.26 0.69
C GLY A 267 10.05 3.81 1.19
N GLY A 268 9.09 3.48 2.05
CA GLY A 268 8.83 2.13 2.55
C GLY A 268 7.56 1.51 1.96
N HIS A 269 7.14 0.36 2.51
CA HIS A 269 5.94 -0.43 2.16
C HIS A 269 4.83 0.39 1.50
N CYS A 270 4.40 -0.05 0.32
CA CYS A 270 3.46 0.70 -0.51
C CYS A 270 2.18 -0.07 -0.85
N ASP A 271 1.17 0.68 -1.25
CA ASP A 271 0.07 0.22 -2.08
C ASP A 271 0.13 0.87 -3.47
N VAL A 272 -0.51 0.24 -4.45
CA VAL A 272 -0.61 0.74 -5.81
C VAL A 272 -2.06 0.70 -6.28
N LEU A 273 -2.58 1.87 -6.64
CA LEU A 273 -3.89 2.01 -7.26
C LEU A 273 -3.75 2.24 -8.75
N VAL A 274 -4.21 1.28 -9.56
CA VAL A 274 -4.38 1.47 -11.01
C VAL A 274 -5.75 2.09 -11.27
N ASN A 275 -5.78 3.31 -11.79
CA ASN A 275 -7.01 4.05 -12.07
C ASN A 275 -6.92 4.77 -13.42
N ASN A 276 -7.92 4.59 -14.29
CA ASN A 276 -7.96 5.19 -15.63
C ASN A 276 -6.67 5.02 -16.45
N GLY A 277 -6.07 3.83 -16.40
CA GLY A 277 -4.85 3.51 -17.15
C GLY A 277 -3.57 4.13 -16.59
N LYS A 278 -3.63 4.87 -15.48
CA LYS A 278 -2.48 5.32 -14.69
C LYS A 278 -2.31 4.44 -13.46
N ALA A 279 -1.10 4.39 -12.91
CA ALA A 279 -0.80 3.72 -11.66
C ALA A 279 -0.23 4.73 -10.67
N TYR A 280 -0.74 4.73 -9.45
CA TYR A 280 -0.31 5.61 -8.37
C TYR A 280 0.22 4.79 -7.21
N VAL A 281 1.42 5.11 -6.75
CA VAL A 281 2.03 4.47 -5.59
C VAL A 281 1.78 5.32 -4.35
N TYR A 282 1.20 4.70 -3.33
CA TYR A 282 1.04 5.25 -1.98
C TYR A 282 2.08 4.60 -1.10
N TYR A 283 2.92 5.38 -0.45
CA TYR A 283 4.04 4.84 0.35
C TYR A 283 4.21 5.68 1.61
N PHE A 284 4.83 5.12 2.64
CA PHE A 284 5.18 5.90 3.82
C PHE A 284 6.66 6.25 3.85
N THR A 285 6.97 7.29 4.60
CA THR A 285 8.34 7.71 4.92
C THR A 285 8.47 7.87 6.43
N HIS A 286 9.68 7.69 6.94
CA HIS A 286 10.07 8.18 8.27
C HIS A 286 10.90 9.45 8.10
N PRO A 287 10.28 10.62 7.93
CA PRO A 287 10.95 11.83 7.47
C PRO A 287 12.10 12.30 8.36
N GLY A 288 12.11 11.92 9.64
CA GLY A 288 13.22 12.20 10.53
C GLY A 288 14.31 11.13 10.58
N LYS A 289 14.21 9.99 9.89
CA LYS A 289 15.29 8.98 9.81
C LYS A 289 16.29 9.37 8.73
N THR A 290 17.31 10.14 9.10
CA THR A 290 18.35 10.59 8.18
C THR A 290 19.64 9.78 8.38
N PRO A 291 20.60 9.83 7.44
CA PRO A 291 21.89 9.17 7.63
C PRO A 291 22.63 9.62 8.92
N GLU A 292 22.47 10.89 9.31
CA GLU A 292 23.20 11.52 10.41
C GLU A 292 22.69 11.08 11.80
N ASN A 293 21.46 10.59 11.90
CA ASN A 293 20.86 10.17 13.17
C ASN A 293 20.56 8.66 13.24
N LYS A 294 21.32 7.86 12.48
CA LYS A 294 21.20 6.41 12.47
C LYS A 294 21.28 5.85 13.89
N GLY A 295 20.26 5.07 14.27
CA GLY A 295 20.15 4.45 15.59
C GLY A 295 19.47 5.31 16.66
N VAL A 296 19.17 6.58 16.37
CA VAL A 296 18.37 7.42 17.27
C VAL A 296 16.92 6.95 17.26
N ASP A 297 16.37 6.70 18.43
CA ASP A 297 14.99 6.25 18.60
C ASP A 297 14.20 7.25 19.46
N ASN A 298 13.48 8.15 18.80
CA ASN A 298 12.64 9.16 19.44
C ASN A 298 11.47 9.55 18.51
N TYR A 299 10.59 10.44 18.96
CA TYR A 299 9.46 10.91 18.15
C TYR A 299 9.85 11.32 16.73
N THR A 300 10.94 12.09 16.56
CA THR A 300 11.40 12.57 15.25
C THR A 300 11.74 11.43 14.30
N THR A 301 12.40 10.38 14.77
CA THR A 301 12.76 9.23 13.93
C THR A 301 11.63 8.19 13.82
N ARG A 302 10.68 8.18 14.76
CA ARG A 302 9.53 7.26 14.76
C ARG A 302 8.38 7.73 13.89
N ARG A 303 8.11 9.05 13.84
CA ARG A 303 6.97 9.60 13.10
C ARG A 303 7.01 9.17 11.64
N SER A 304 5.83 9.01 11.04
CA SER A 304 5.71 8.67 9.63
C SER A 304 4.52 9.34 8.97
N SER A 305 4.67 9.55 7.66
CA SER A 305 3.67 10.20 6.82
C SER A 305 3.47 9.40 5.55
N ILE A 306 2.24 9.41 5.04
CA ILE A 306 1.93 8.82 3.74
C ILE A 306 2.17 9.87 2.65
N GLN A 307 2.77 9.42 1.56
CA GLN A 307 3.09 10.15 0.34
C GLN A 307 2.40 9.48 -0.85
N MET A 308 2.32 10.17 -1.98
CA MET A 308 1.78 9.62 -3.22
C MET A 308 2.53 10.16 -4.43
N ALA A 309 2.82 9.28 -5.37
CA ALA A 309 3.45 9.61 -6.65
C ALA A 309 2.82 8.82 -7.80
N GLU A 310 2.98 9.30 -9.03
CA GLU A 310 2.57 8.55 -10.23
C GLU A 310 3.72 7.63 -10.67
N LEU A 311 3.39 6.36 -10.91
CA LEU A 311 4.30 5.42 -11.56
C LEU A 311 4.29 5.70 -13.06
N LYS A 312 5.48 5.73 -13.65
CA LYS A 312 5.69 5.83 -15.10
C LYS A 312 6.20 4.52 -15.63
N TYR A 313 5.85 4.22 -16.89
CA TYR A 313 6.31 3.04 -17.59
C TYR A 313 7.02 3.45 -18.87
N ASN A 314 8.25 2.99 -19.04
CA ASN A 314 9.03 3.20 -20.25
C ASN A 314 9.85 1.95 -20.56
N ASN A 315 9.71 1.40 -21.77
CA ASN A 315 10.53 0.29 -22.28
C ASN A 315 10.71 -0.90 -21.33
N GLY A 316 9.65 -1.33 -20.64
CA GLY A 316 9.70 -2.48 -19.72
C GLY A 316 10.13 -2.12 -18.29
N GLU A 317 10.37 -0.86 -17.98
CA GLU A 317 10.79 -0.38 -16.65
C GLU A 317 9.69 0.49 -16.02
N ILE A 318 9.39 0.27 -14.74
CA ILE A 318 8.62 1.20 -13.91
C ILE A 318 9.61 2.17 -13.23
N SER A 319 9.33 3.46 -13.36
CA SER A 319 10.02 4.52 -12.65
C SER A 319 9.03 5.38 -11.84
N CYS A 320 9.56 6.15 -10.91
CA CYS A 320 8.78 7.03 -10.06
C CYS A 320 9.54 8.33 -9.83
N ASP A 321 9.08 9.42 -10.44
CA ASP A 321 9.53 10.77 -10.10
C ASP A 321 8.55 11.35 -9.07
N ARG A 322 8.94 11.29 -7.80
CA ARG A 322 8.11 11.74 -6.70
C ARG A 322 8.16 13.25 -6.46
N ASP A 323 9.06 13.98 -7.12
CA ASP A 323 9.13 15.44 -7.01
C ASP A 323 8.20 16.15 -7.98
N GLU A 324 7.74 15.45 -9.03
CA GLU A 324 6.76 16.01 -9.97
C GLU A 324 5.45 16.44 -9.26
N PRO A 325 4.89 17.61 -9.63
CA PRO A 325 3.55 17.99 -9.20
C PRO A 325 2.52 16.98 -9.70
N LEU A 326 1.82 16.36 -8.76
CA LEU A 326 0.86 15.30 -9.07
C LEU A 326 -0.58 15.83 -9.00
N TYR A 327 -1.25 15.79 -10.14
CA TYR A 327 -2.66 16.17 -10.30
C TYR A 327 -3.53 14.94 -10.51
N VAL A 328 -4.43 14.65 -9.57
CA VAL A 328 -5.20 13.40 -9.52
C VAL A 328 -6.68 13.66 -9.73
N LYS A 329 -7.33 12.70 -10.39
CA LYS A 329 -8.79 12.52 -10.43
C LYS A 329 -9.06 11.02 -10.42
N LEU A 330 -9.37 10.48 -9.25
CA LEU A 330 -9.74 9.06 -9.13
C LEU A 330 -11.19 8.83 -9.57
N THR A 331 -11.45 7.64 -10.10
CA THR A 331 -12.78 7.18 -10.54
C THR A 331 -13.12 5.85 -9.87
N HIS A 332 -14.41 5.60 -9.65
CA HIS A 332 -14.92 4.47 -8.85
C HIS A 332 -15.96 3.65 -9.58
#